data_AF-B1A1E7-F1
#
_entry.id   AF-B1A1E7-F1
#
_cell.length_a   1.000
_cell.length_b   1.000
_cell.length_c   1.000
_cell.angle_alpha   90.00
_cell.angle_beta   90.00
_cell.angle_gamma   90.00
#
_symmetry.space_group_name_H-M   'P 1'
#
loop_
_entity.id
_entity.type
_entity.pdbx_description
1 polymer ?
#
loop_
_entity_poly.entity_id
_entity_poly.type
_entity_poly.pdbx_seq_one_letter_code
_entity_poly.pdbx_strand_id
1 'polypeptide(L)'
;WGVRTQSQYRKRYAFSGSFGFDYINNLFQENDGSVSTQTDYSLRWTHSQESKKNSRFSANVNIANSDYNRNNSQNANDYLQSSMNSSISYSNSFSVGNVNFSTTAQGRYQQNVQTGEATLAPEASLNMARARPFKSLFKKSNPISEIGITYNMSARGEVTNKLGAGKLPFDVVGADNSDDDGIGEDGKYPDLLANLGDYSDQFRWGVTHDIPVSTQMKVLKHFTLSPSFSYKEYWHPVSYDYTYIESENAVLVDTT
;
A
#
# COMPACT_ATOMS: atom_id res chain seq x y z
N TRP A 1 -16.89 28.24 -11.65
CA TRP A 1 -16.55 28.86 -10.35
C TRP A 1 -15.68 27.89 -9.57
N GLY A 2 -14.94 28.31 -8.54
CA GLY A 2 -14.09 27.38 -7.79
C GLY A 2 -13.66 27.88 -6.43
N VAL A 3 -13.32 26.94 -5.55
CA VAL A 3 -12.77 27.16 -4.21
C VAL A 3 -11.36 26.60 -4.20
N ARG A 4 -10.39 27.43 -3.81
CA ARG A 4 -9.01 27.02 -3.58
C ARG A 4 -8.64 27.34 -2.15
N THR A 5 -8.19 26.34 -1.43
CA THR A 5 -7.76 26.47 -0.03
C THR A 5 -6.30 26.07 0.07
N GLN A 6 -5.52 26.92 0.74
CA GLN A 6 -4.12 26.62 1.01
C GLN A 6 -3.82 27.01 2.46
N SER A 7 -3.24 26.07 3.18
CA SER A 7 -2.84 26.25 4.57
C SER A 7 -1.43 25.75 4.77
N GLN A 8 -0.61 26.56 5.43
CA GLN A 8 0.73 26.17 5.86
C GLN A 8 0.74 26.11 7.37
N TYR A 9 1.36 25.07 7.91
CA TYR A 9 1.42 24.89 9.35
C TYR A 9 2.80 24.42 9.78
N ARG A 10 3.22 24.88 10.95
CA ARG A 10 4.51 24.53 11.53
C ARG A 10 4.44 24.60 13.04
N LYS A 11 4.88 23.51 13.68
CA LYS A 11 5.16 23.46 15.11
C LYS A 11 6.65 23.17 15.28
N ARG A 12 7.37 24.13 15.86
CA ARG A 12 8.82 24.04 16.08
C ARG A 12 9.16 22.75 16.82
N TYR A 13 10.17 22.01 16.34
CA TYR A 13 10.65 20.74 16.90
C TYR A 13 9.63 19.61 16.93
N ALA A 14 8.59 19.70 16.10
CA ALA A 14 7.57 18.66 16.01
C ALA A 14 7.27 18.33 14.55
N PHE A 15 6.77 19.29 13.76
CA PHE A 15 6.36 19.03 12.38
C PHE A 15 6.18 20.31 11.56
N SER A 16 6.25 20.17 10.25
CA SER A 16 5.83 21.18 9.28
C SER A 16 5.13 20.54 8.10
N GLY A 17 4.27 21.30 7.42
CA GLY A 17 3.57 20.84 6.25
C GLY A 17 2.78 21.93 5.55
N SER A 18 2.27 21.58 4.38
CA SER A 18 1.32 22.37 3.61
C SER A 18 0.15 21.50 3.20
N PHE A 19 -1.04 22.06 3.27
CA PHE A 19 -2.27 21.46 2.80
C PHE A 19 -2.86 22.37 1.74
N GLY A 20 -3.26 21.79 0.62
CA GLY A 20 -3.91 22.45 -0.49
C GLY A 20 -5.09 21.61 -0.94
N PHE A 21 -6.25 22.24 -1.10
CA PHE A 21 -7.42 21.60 -1.68
C PHE A 21 -8.09 22.56 -2.66
N ASP A 22 -8.27 22.08 -3.88
CA ASP A 22 -8.87 22.78 -5.00
C ASP A 22 -10.13 22.05 -5.42
N TYR A 23 -11.24 22.79 -5.57
CA TYR A 23 -12.49 22.31 -6.12
C TYR A 23 -12.98 23.32 -7.15
N ILE A 24 -13.02 22.94 -8.42
CA ILE A 24 -13.25 23.84 -9.53
C ILE A 24 -14.36 23.26 -10.41
N ASN A 25 -15.41 24.04 -10.66
CA ASN A 25 -16.42 23.71 -11.64
C ASN A 25 -16.15 24.51 -12.92
N ASN A 26 -15.72 23.78 -13.95
CA ASN A 26 -15.43 24.28 -15.29
C ASN A 26 -16.68 24.19 -16.16
N LEU A 27 -16.93 25.25 -16.93
CA LEU A 27 -18.02 25.29 -17.91
C LEU A 27 -17.40 25.23 -19.30
N PHE A 28 -17.81 24.24 -20.07
CA PHE A 28 -17.45 24.10 -21.47
C PHE A 28 -18.68 24.41 -22.31
N GLN A 29 -18.49 25.23 -23.34
CA GLN A 29 -19.53 25.53 -24.31
C GLN A 29 -19.17 24.85 -25.62
N GLU A 30 -20.09 24.05 -26.13
CA GLU A 30 -19.92 23.37 -27.41
C GLU A 30 -20.33 24.27 -28.58
N ASN A 31 -19.95 23.87 -29.79
CA ASN A 31 -20.24 24.63 -31.01
C ASN A 31 -21.74 24.73 -31.34
N ASP A 32 -22.56 23.81 -30.80
CA ASP A 32 -24.02 23.82 -30.93
C ASP A 32 -24.73 24.71 -29.90
N GLY A 33 -23.95 25.35 -29.00
CA GLY A 33 -24.46 26.20 -27.93
C GLY A 33 -24.87 25.45 -26.66
N SER A 34 -24.72 24.12 -26.62
CA SER A 34 -24.88 23.36 -25.38
C SER A 34 -23.75 23.71 -24.39
N VAL A 35 -24.08 23.63 -23.10
CA VAL A 35 -23.13 23.92 -22.02
C VAL A 35 -23.00 22.67 -21.18
N SER A 36 -21.78 22.14 -21.09
CA SER A 36 -21.43 21.05 -20.19
C SER A 36 -20.65 21.59 -19.01
N THR A 37 -20.86 20.98 -17.85
CA THR A 37 -20.18 21.36 -16.61
C THR A 37 -19.34 20.19 -16.12
N GLN A 38 -18.06 20.43 -15.86
CA GLN A 38 -17.15 19.43 -15.31
C GLN A 38 -16.62 19.90 -13.96
N THR A 39 -16.74 19.04 -12.96
CA THR A 39 -16.20 19.30 -11.63
C THR A 39 -14.85 18.62 -11.48
N ASP A 40 -13.83 19.41 -11.22
CA ASP A 40 -12.47 18.97 -10.99
C ASP A 40 -12.05 19.22 -9.54
N TYR A 41 -11.29 18.28 -9.00
CA TYR A 41 -10.80 18.38 -7.63
C TYR A 41 -9.32 17.94 -7.53
N SER A 42 -8.59 18.58 -6.61
CA SER A 42 -7.19 18.25 -6.32
C SER A 42 -6.90 18.44 -4.84
N LEU A 43 -6.26 17.45 -4.24
CA LEU A 43 -5.78 17.42 -2.87
C LEU A 43 -4.26 17.26 -2.87
N ARG A 44 -3.58 18.27 -2.32
CA ARG A 44 -2.11 18.30 -2.17
C ARG A 44 -1.76 18.44 -0.71
N TRP A 45 -1.14 17.44 -0.13
CA TRP A 45 -0.74 17.47 1.27
C TRP A 45 0.70 17.01 1.43
N THR A 46 1.53 17.89 1.99
CA THR A 46 2.90 17.57 2.38
C THR A 46 3.02 17.67 3.89
N HIS A 47 3.65 16.67 4.49
CA HIS A 47 3.93 16.65 5.92
C HIS A 47 5.30 16.04 6.17
N SER A 48 6.07 16.68 7.04
CA SER A 48 7.34 16.18 7.53
C SER A 48 7.42 16.35 9.03
N GLN A 49 7.49 15.23 9.75
CA GLN A 49 7.75 15.23 11.18
C GLN A 49 9.25 15.38 11.44
N GLU A 50 9.60 16.32 12.32
CA GLU A 50 10.95 16.46 12.83
C GLU A 50 11.17 15.44 13.96
N SER A 51 12.16 14.57 13.78
CA SER A 51 12.38 13.39 14.62
C SER A 51 13.00 13.77 15.96
N LYS A 52 12.21 14.27 16.91
CA LYS A 52 12.66 14.44 18.32
C LYS A 52 12.58 13.13 19.12
N LYS A 53 11.90 12.12 18.59
CA LYS A 53 11.75 10.77 19.15
C LYS A 53 12.11 9.74 18.09
N ASN A 54 12.00 8.47 18.43
CA ASN A 54 12.23 7.37 17.51
C ASN A 54 11.12 7.15 16.47
N SER A 55 10.17 8.07 16.35
CA SER A 55 9.05 8.00 15.41
C SER A 55 9.15 9.09 14.36
N ARG A 56 8.94 8.74 13.09
CA ARG A 56 8.92 9.66 11.96
C ARG A 56 7.70 9.39 11.10
N PHE A 57 6.89 10.42 10.93
CA PHE A 57 5.79 10.47 9.98
C PHE A 57 6.13 11.41 8.83
N SER A 58 5.84 10.98 7.61
CA SER A 58 5.91 11.81 6.40
C SER A 58 4.77 11.50 5.46
N ALA A 59 4.26 12.52 4.80
CA ALA A 59 3.23 12.40 3.79
C ALA A 59 3.59 13.27 2.59
N ASN A 60 3.40 12.73 1.40
CA ASN A 60 3.43 13.44 0.13
C ASN A 60 2.22 12.92 -0.66
N VAL A 61 1.09 13.59 -0.48
CA VAL A 61 -0.17 13.25 -1.13
C VAL A 61 -0.40 14.25 -2.25
N ASN A 62 -0.62 13.73 -3.44
CA ASN A 62 -1.00 14.43 -4.64
C ASN A 62 -2.07 13.59 -5.35
N ILE A 63 -3.32 13.84 -4.99
CA ILE A 63 -4.50 13.17 -5.54
C ILE A 63 -5.29 14.21 -6.30
N ALA A 64 -5.67 13.92 -7.52
CA ALA A 64 -6.60 14.74 -8.28
C ALA A 64 -7.40 13.85 -9.22
N ASN A 65 -8.59 14.28 -9.64
CA ASN A 65 -9.26 13.58 -10.73
C ASN A 65 -8.41 13.67 -12.00
N SER A 66 -8.54 12.66 -12.86
CA SER A 66 -7.68 12.46 -14.04
C SER A 66 -7.70 13.64 -15.02
N ASP A 67 -8.78 14.42 -15.04
CA ASP A 67 -8.93 15.60 -15.90
C ASP A 67 -8.47 16.92 -15.26
N TYR A 68 -8.17 16.93 -13.96
CA TYR A 68 -7.80 18.16 -13.24
C TYR A 68 -6.69 18.94 -13.95
N ASN A 69 -5.58 18.26 -14.25
CA ASN A 69 -4.42 18.87 -14.88
C ASN A 69 -4.72 19.32 -16.33
N ARG A 70 -5.58 18.60 -17.04
CA ARG A 70 -5.94 18.94 -18.43
C ARG A 70 -6.79 20.20 -18.49
N ASN A 71 -7.74 20.33 -17.58
CA ASN A 71 -8.71 21.43 -17.56
C ASN A 71 -8.20 22.68 -16.84
N ASN A 72 -7.35 22.50 -15.82
CA ASN A 72 -7.01 23.59 -14.90
C ASN A 72 -5.53 23.99 -14.91
N SER A 73 -4.64 23.22 -15.56
CA SER A 73 -3.23 23.60 -15.62
C SER A 73 -2.91 24.53 -16.78
N GLN A 74 -2.13 25.57 -16.48
CA GLN A 74 -1.55 26.48 -17.47
C GLN A 74 -0.14 26.07 -17.88
N ASN A 75 0.43 25.04 -17.24
CA ASN A 75 1.76 24.53 -17.52
C ASN A 75 1.69 23.29 -18.43
N ALA A 76 2.43 23.31 -19.55
CA ALA A 76 2.48 22.19 -20.48
C ALA A 76 2.98 20.89 -19.82
N ASN A 77 3.91 20.97 -18.87
CA ASN A 77 4.44 19.79 -18.18
C ASN A 77 3.39 19.08 -17.31
N ASP A 78 2.55 19.84 -16.62
CA ASP A 78 1.49 19.28 -15.77
C ASP A 78 0.36 18.69 -16.64
N TYR A 79 0.08 19.31 -17.80
CA TYR A 79 -0.87 18.81 -18.78
C TYR A 79 -0.45 17.46 -19.38
N LEU A 80 0.85 17.30 -19.63
CA LEU A 80 1.45 16.07 -20.18
C LEU A 80 1.74 14.99 -19.12
N GLN A 81 1.57 15.31 -17.83
CA GLN A 81 1.82 14.37 -16.75
C GLN A 81 0.84 13.20 -16.84
N SER A 82 1.35 12.00 -17.09
CA SER A 82 0.54 10.78 -17.23
C SER A 82 0.32 10.04 -15.91
N SER A 83 1.13 10.29 -14.88
CA SER A 83 1.04 9.58 -13.59
C SER A 83 1.03 10.51 -12.39
N MET A 84 0.11 10.29 -11.45
CA MET A 84 0.08 10.91 -10.13
C MET A 84 0.52 9.90 -9.08
N ASN A 85 1.44 10.30 -8.21
CA ASN A 85 1.99 9.44 -7.15
C ASN A 85 1.75 10.12 -5.81
N SER A 86 1.28 9.33 -4.86
CA SER A 86 1.02 9.72 -3.48
C SER A 86 1.64 8.69 -2.56
N SER A 87 2.20 9.14 -1.45
CA SER A 87 2.78 8.26 -0.43
C SER A 87 2.58 8.82 0.96
N ILE A 88 2.28 7.94 1.89
CA ILE A 88 2.25 8.22 3.33
C ILE A 88 3.11 7.17 3.98
N SER A 89 3.96 7.58 4.92
CA SER A 89 4.84 6.66 5.61
C SER A 89 4.99 7.04 7.07
N TYR A 90 4.90 6.05 7.93
CA TYR A 90 5.17 6.10 9.34
C TYR A 90 6.24 5.07 9.68
N SER A 91 7.20 5.47 10.51
CA SER A 91 8.21 4.57 11.04
C SER A 91 8.44 4.86 12.51
N ASN A 92 8.69 3.82 13.30
CA ASN A 92 9.01 3.95 14.70
C ASN A 92 9.99 2.87 15.14
N SER A 93 11.00 3.22 15.93
CA SER A 93 11.83 2.24 16.62
C SER A 93 11.66 2.33 18.14
N PHE A 94 11.32 1.23 18.79
CA PHE A 94 11.16 1.19 20.25
C PHE A 94 11.94 0.02 20.83
N SER A 95 12.23 0.07 22.12
CA SER A 95 12.93 -1.02 22.80
C SER A 95 12.03 -1.60 23.88
N VAL A 96 11.93 -2.92 23.93
CA VAL A 96 11.27 -3.66 25.02
C VAL A 96 12.36 -4.42 25.77
N GLY A 97 12.70 -3.96 26.97
CA GLY A 97 13.88 -4.44 27.69
C GLY A 97 15.16 -4.17 26.90
N ASN A 98 15.93 -5.22 26.61
CA ASN A 98 17.19 -5.14 25.86
C ASN A 98 17.03 -5.46 24.37
N VAL A 99 15.79 -5.48 23.85
CA VAL A 99 15.47 -5.85 22.47
C VAL A 99 14.89 -4.64 21.76
N ASN A 100 15.48 -4.29 20.62
CA ASN A 100 14.99 -3.22 19.76
C ASN A 100 14.00 -3.77 18.73
N PHE A 101 12.94 -3.01 18.50
CA PHE A 101 11.92 -3.25 17.49
C PHE A 101 11.90 -2.05 16.56
N SER A 102 11.68 -2.30 15.28
CA SER A 102 11.42 -1.26 14.27
C SER A 102 10.16 -1.61 13.50
N THR A 103 9.23 -0.69 13.47
CA THR A 103 7.97 -0.79 12.75
C THR A 103 7.95 0.23 11.63
N THR A 104 7.50 -0.18 10.46
CA THR A 104 7.18 0.73 9.35
C THR A 104 5.76 0.45 8.89
N ALA A 105 5.06 1.50 8.48
CA ALA A 105 3.78 1.42 7.81
C ALA A 105 3.81 2.46 6.68
N GLN A 106 3.46 2.07 5.48
CA GLN A 106 3.42 2.94 4.32
C GLN A 106 2.19 2.64 3.49
N GLY A 107 1.65 3.66 2.83
CA GLY A 107 0.63 3.53 1.81
C GLY A 107 1.12 4.25 0.57
N ARG A 108 0.98 3.62 -0.59
CA ARG A 108 1.31 4.22 -1.88
C ARG A 108 0.07 4.22 -2.74
N TYR A 109 -0.27 5.37 -3.29
CA TYR A 109 -1.35 5.50 -4.27
C TYR A 109 -0.74 6.00 -5.56
N GLN A 110 -0.94 5.26 -6.64
CA GLN A 110 -0.46 5.62 -7.97
C GLN A 110 -1.63 5.58 -8.94
N GLN A 111 -1.74 6.60 -9.79
CA GLN A 111 -2.81 6.72 -10.76
C GLN A 111 -2.25 7.14 -12.12
N ASN A 112 -2.71 6.48 -13.19
CA ASN A 112 -2.53 6.92 -14.56
C ASN A 112 -3.70 7.83 -14.93
N VAL A 113 -3.43 9.11 -15.21
CA VAL A 113 -4.48 10.09 -15.51
C VAL A 113 -5.02 9.98 -16.94
N GLN A 114 -4.40 9.17 -17.80
CA GLN A 114 -4.91 8.92 -19.14
C GLN A 114 -6.01 7.85 -19.12
N THR A 115 -5.79 6.75 -18.38
CA THR A 115 -6.71 5.60 -18.33
C THR A 115 -7.62 5.61 -17.11
N GLY A 116 -7.32 6.42 -16.08
CA GLY A 116 -7.98 6.36 -14.78
C GLY A 116 -7.51 5.19 -13.91
N GLU A 117 -6.64 4.31 -14.41
CA GLU A 117 -6.12 3.16 -13.66
C GLU A 117 -5.38 3.64 -12.43
N ALA A 118 -5.79 3.15 -11.26
CA ALA A 118 -5.25 3.50 -9.98
C ALA A 118 -4.99 2.26 -9.14
N THR A 119 -3.97 2.36 -8.29
CA THR A 119 -3.54 1.30 -7.38
C THR A 119 -3.22 1.91 -6.03
N LEU A 120 -3.79 1.34 -4.97
CA LEU A 120 -3.49 1.64 -3.58
C LEU A 120 -2.81 0.42 -2.94
N ALA A 121 -1.57 0.58 -2.53
CA ALA A 121 -0.75 -0.46 -1.96
C ALA A 121 -0.28 -0.09 -0.54
N PRO A 122 -1.01 -0.51 0.51
CA PRO A 122 -0.52 -0.45 1.88
C PRO A 122 0.51 -1.53 2.19
N GLU A 123 1.52 -1.20 2.98
CA GLU A 123 2.50 -2.14 3.49
C GLU A 123 2.83 -1.80 4.94
N ALA A 124 2.99 -2.82 5.78
CA ALA A 124 3.48 -2.67 7.13
C ALA A 124 4.58 -3.70 7.39
N SER A 125 5.58 -3.33 8.18
CA SER A 125 6.60 -4.27 8.63
C SER A 125 6.91 -4.08 10.10
N LEU A 126 7.25 -5.18 10.76
CA LEU A 126 7.75 -5.20 12.13
C LEU A 126 9.00 -6.07 12.13
N ASN A 127 10.12 -5.50 12.56
CA ASN A 127 11.38 -6.20 12.69
C ASN A 127 11.85 -6.13 14.15
N MET A 128 12.24 -7.26 14.70
CA MET A 128 12.80 -7.40 16.03
C MET A 128 14.28 -7.73 15.92
N ALA A 129 15.12 -6.90 16.54
CA ALA A 129 16.53 -7.17 16.71
C ALA A 129 16.74 -8.47 17.51
N ARG A 130 17.92 -9.08 17.38
CA ARG A 130 18.21 -10.37 18.00
C ARG A 130 18.02 -10.33 19.53
N ALA A 131 17.00 -11.02 20.01
CA ALA A 131 16.72 -11.23 21.43
C ALA A 131 17.42 -12.50 21.92
N ARG A 132 18.00 -12.48 23.12
CA ARG A 132 18.57 -13.67 23.78
C ARG A 132 17.75 -14.04 25.01
N PRO A 133 16.60 -14.71 24.86
CA PRO A 133 15.63 -14.90 25.94
C PRO A 133 16.19 -15.71 27.13
N PHE A 134 17.10 -16.65 26.87
CA PHE A 134 17.65 -17.52 27.91
C PHE A 134 18.91 -16.96 28.58
N LYS A 135 19.41 -15.79 28.18
CA LYS A 135 20.66 -15.24 28.72
C LYS A 135 20.58 -14.96 30.22
N SER A 136 19.44 -14.48 30.72
CA SER A 136 19.24 -14.16 32.13
C SER A 136 19.14 -15.39 33.04
N LEU A 137 18.86 -16.58 32.48
CA LEU A 137 18.71 -17.83 33.24
C LEU A 137 20.06 -18.46 33.62
N PHE A 138 21.17 -18.04 32.99
CA PHE A 138 22.49 -18.62 33.21
C PHE A 138 23.51 -17.54 33.58
N LYS A 139 24.19 -17.70 34.73
CA LYS A 139 25.27 -16.78 35.17
C LYS A 139 26.56 -16.91 34.33
N LYS A 140 26.78 -18.07 33.70
CA LYS A 140 27.93 -18.35 32.82
C LYS A 140 27.42 -18.56 31.39
N SER A 141 28.21 -18.14 30.40
CA SER A 141 27.90 -18.36 28.99
C SER A 141 27.86 -19.86 28.71
N ASN A 142 26.67 -20.34 28.37
CA ASN A 142 26.37 -21.71 27.97
C ASN A 142 25.79 -21.70 26.55
N PRO A 143 25.85 -22.83 25.83
CA PRO A 143 25.21 -22.99 24.52
C PRO A 143 23.79 -22.42 24.38
N ILE A 144 22.97 -22.62 25.42
CA ILE A 144 21.56 -22.21 25.46
C ILE A 144 21.41 -20.70 25.67
N SER A 145 22.30 -20.06 26.45
CA SER A 145 22.23 -18.60 26.68
C SER A 145 22.59 -17.77 25.45
N GLU A 146 23.26 -18.37 24.46
CA GLU A 146 23.63 -17.72 23.19
C GLU A 146 22.58 -17.90 22.09
N ILE A 147 21.51 -18.66 22.37
CA ILE A 147 20.36 -18.76 21.46
C ILE A 147 19.76 -17.37 21.30
N GLY A 148 19.78 -16.91 20.06
CA GLY A 148 19.18 -15.66 19.65
C GLY A 148 17.99 -15.91 18.74
N ILE A 149 16.94 -15.15 18.97
CA ILE A 149 15.71 -15.17 18.20
C ILE A 149 15.56 -13.79 17.56
N THR A 150 15.36 -13.74 16.25
CA THR A 150 14.90 -12.56 15.52
C THR A 150 13.48 -12.80 15.03
N TYR A 151 12.74 -11.73 14.77
CA TYR A 151 11.39 -11.82 14.26
C TYR A 151 11.19 -10.75 13.19
N ASN A 152 10.83 -11.15 11.99
CA ASN A 152 10.51 -10.26 10.89
C ASN A 152 9.08 -10.56 10.42
N MET A 153 8.26 -9.53 10.34
CA MET A 153 6.91 -9.59 9.84
C MET A 153 6.76 -8.56 8.74
N SER A 154 6.20 -8.96 7.60
CA SER A 154 5.84 -8.03 6.53
C SER A 154 4.41 -8.31 6.09
N ALA A 155 3.57 -7.29 6.08
CA ALA A 155 2.20 -7.32 5.64
C ALA A 155 2.08 -6.41 4.43
N ARG A 156 1.50 -6.92 3.35
CA ARG A 156 1.33 -6.19 2.09
C ARG A 156 -0.11 -6.32 1.64
N GLY A 157 -0.68 -5.22 1.21
CA GLY A 157 -1.99 -5.15 0.59
C GLY A 157 -1.92 -4.40 -0.73
N GLU A 158 -2.89 -4.65 -1.58
CA GLU A 158 -3.05 -4.01 -2.87
C GLU A 158 -4.53 -4.01 -3.24
N VAL A 159 -5.04 -2.87 -3.69
CA VAL A 159 -6.32 -2.75 -4.39
C VAL A 159 -6.13 -1.88 -5.61
N THR A 160 -6.81 -2.24 -6.68
CA THR A 160 -6.84 -1.48 -7.93
C THR A 160 -8.29 -1.32 -8.38
N ASN A 161 -8.58 -0.22 -9.08
CA ASN A 161 -9.87 -0.03 -9.75
C ASN A 161 -9.92 -0.68 -11.13
N LYS A 162 -8.81 -1.28 -11.57
CA LYS A 162 -8.81 -2.14 -12.73
C LYS A 162 -9.51 -3.43 -12.35
N LEU A 163 -10.83 -3.43 -12.53
CA LEU A 163 -11.61 -4.66 -12.65
C LEU A 163 -10.85 -5.57 -13.60
N GLY A 164 -10.60 -6.80 -13.16
CA GLY A 164 -9.68 -7.71 -13.81
C GLY A 164 -9.91 -7.72 -15.32
N ALA A 165 -9.01 -7.06 -16.05
CA ALA A 165 -8.86 -7.16 -17.50
C ALA A 165 -8.29 -8.54 -17.83
N GLY A 166 -9.06 -9.56 -17.50
CA GLY A 166 -8.71 -10.96 -17.56
C GLY A 166 -10.00 -11.72 -17.65
N LYS A 167 -10.65 -11.65 -18.83
CA LYS A 167 -11.29 -12.86 -19.37
C LYS A 167 -10.23 -13.94 -19.17
N LEU A 168 -10.43 -14.79 -18.17
CA LEU A 168 -9.63 -15.99 -18.07
C LEU A 168 -9.76 -16.67 -19.45
N PRO A 169 -8.74 -17.37 -19.96
CA PRO A 169 -8.83 -18.00 -21.29
C PRO A 169 -9.90 -19.12 -21.36
N PHE A 170 -10.76 -19.21 -20.34
CA PHE A 170 -11.84 -20.15 -20.12
C PHE A 170 -13.03 -19.41 -19.47
N ASP A 171 -14.24 -19.87 -19.77
CA ASP A 171 -15.47 -19.34 -19.16
C ASP A 171 -15.54 -19.75 -17.68
N VAL A 172 -15.98 -18.84 -16.80
CA VAL A 172 -16.16 -19.11 -15.37
C VAL A 172 -17.64 -19.26 -15.05
N VAL A 173 -17.98 -20.29 -14.26
CA VAL A 173 -19.34 -20.57 -13.82
C VAL A 173 -19.84 -19.44 -12.93
N GLY A 174 -20.96 -18.80 -13.32
CA GLY A 174 -21.58 -17.71 -12.55
C GLY A 174 -20.84 -16.36 -12.61
N ALA A 175 -19.76 -16.26 -13.36
CA ALA A 175 -19.15 -14.96 -13.66
C ALA A 175 -20.06 -14.19 -14.62
N ASP A 176 -20.21 -12.88 -14.37
CA ASP A 176 -20.80 -11.99 -15.36
C ASP A 176 -19.80 -11.88 -16.52
N ASN A 177 -20.03 -12.68 -17.57
CA ASN A 177 -19.24 -12.66 -18.79
C ASN A 177 -19.68 -11.51 -19.72
N SER A 178 -20.30 -10.46 -19.16
CA SER A 178 -20.59 -9.23 -19.85
C SER A 178 -19.29 -8.64 -20.39
N ASP A 179 -19.32 -8.09 -21.61
CA ASP A 179 -18.17 -7.36 -22.19
C ASP A 179 -17.99 -5.97 -21.51
N ASP A 180 -18.43 -5.83 -20.25
CA ASP A 180 -18.21 -4.63 -19.44
C ASP A 180 -16.73 -4.62 -19.02
N ASP A 181 -15.98 -3.73 -19.66
CA ASP A 181 -14.55 -3.53 -19.43
C ASP A 181 -14.27 -2.75 -18.13
N GLY A 182 -15.32 -2.42 -17.37
CA GLY A 182 -15.24 -1.65 -16.12
C GLY A 182 -14.83 -0.20 -16.38
N ILE A 183 -14.96 0.26 -17.63
CA ILE A 183 -14.63 1.61 -18.06
C ILE A 183 -15.92 2.44 -18.04
N GLY A 184 -15.87 3.61 -17.40
CA GLY A 184 -16.98 4.55 -17.38
C GLY A 184 -17.31 5.09 -18.78
N GLU A 185 -18.46 5.78 -18.91
CA GLU A 185 -18.90 6.42 -20.16
C GLU A 185 -17.88 7.42 -20.73
N ASP A 186 -16.93 7.88 -19.90
CA ASP A 186 -15.83 8.78 -20.27
C ASP A 186 -14.58 8.06 -20.82
N GLY A 187 -14.63 6.73 -20.93
CA GLY A 187 -13.50 5.92 -21.41
C GLY A 187 -12.39 5.72 -20.36
N LYS A 188 -12.68 5.92 -19.07
CA LYS A 188 -11.70 5.72 -17.98
C LYS A 188 -12.24 4.83 -16.87
N TYR A 189 -11.33 4.20 -16.11
CA TYR A 189 -11.71 3.49 -14.89
C TYR A 189 -12.31 4.46 -13.86
N PRO A 190 -13.41 4.09 -13.19
CA PRO A 190 -13.97 4.88 -12.09
C PRO A 190 -12.94 5.10 -10.99
N ASP A 191 -12.95 6.28 -10.37
CA ASP A 191 -11.95 6.67 -9.38
C ASP A 191 -11.87 5.67 -8.20
N LEU A 192 -10.68 5.12 -7.95
CA LEU A 192 -10.43 4.13 -6.91
C LEU A 192 -10.73 4.67 -5.50
N LEU A 193 -10.39 5.92 -5.20
CA LEU A 193 -10.54 6.46 -3.85
C LEU A 193 -11.97 6.86 -3.55
N ALA A 194 -12.70 7.35 -4.56
CA ALA A 194 -14.12 7.69 -4.43
C ALA A 194 -14.99 6.43 -4.27
N ASN A 195 -14.62 5.34 -4.96
CA ASN A 195 -15.36 4.08 -4.99
C ASN A 195 -14.62 2.96 -4.24
N LEU A 196 -13.81 3.30 -3.23
CA LEU A 196 -13.00 2.31 -2.51
C LEU A 196 -13.85 1.18 -1.90
N GLY A 197 -15.10 1.46 -1.56
CA GLY A 197 -16.07 0.48 -1.09
C GLY A 197 -16.41 -0.58 -2.14
N ASP A 198 -16.52 -0.20 -3.41
CA ASP A 198 -16.88 -1.12 -4.50
C ASP A 198 -15.70 -2.05 -4.85
N TYR A 199 -14.47 -1.60 -4.57
CA TYR A 199 -13.25 -2.37 -4.77
C TYR A 199 -12.76 -3.10 -3.52
N SER A 200 -13.52 -3.09 -2.40
CA SER A 200 -13.08 -3.73 -1.17
C SER A 200 -12.87 -5.24 -1.33
N ASP A 201 -13.69 -5.88 -2.15
CA ASP A 201 -13.63 -7.33 -2.40
C ASP A 201 -12.42 -7.72 -3.27
N GLN A 202 -11.87 -6.74 -4.00
CA GLN A 202 -10.64 -6.89 -4.79
C GLN A 202 -9.37 -6.61 -3.98
N PHE A 203 -9.51 -6.20 -2.71
CA PHE A 203 -8.36 -5.97 -1.85
C PHE A 203 -7.63 -7.27 -1.55
N ARG A 204 -6.46 -7.42 -2.16
CA ARG A 204 -5.57 -8.56 -1.95
C ARG A 204 -4.57 -8.21 -0.87
N TRP A 205 -4.44 -9.05 0.14
CA TRP A 205 -3.41 -8.88 1.15
C TRP A 205 -2.71 -10.19 1.51
N GLY A 206 -1.54 -10.07 2.10
CA GLY A 206 -0.79 -11.19 2.61
C GLY A 206 0.21 -10.78 3.68
N VAL A 207 0.53 -11.72 4.56
CA VAL A 207 1.49 -11.51 5.64
C VAL A 207 2.54 -12.60 5.62
N THR A 208 3.79 -12.22 5.80
CA THR A 208 4.92 -13.14 5.96
C THR A 208 5.47 -13.02 7.36
N HIS A 209 5.61 -14.14 8.06
CA HIS A 209 6.30 -14.24 9.34
C HIS A 209 7.60 -15.01 9.15
N ASP A 210 8.71 -14.48 9.66
CA ASP A 210 10.01 -15.14 9.64
C ASP A 210 10.64 -15.07 11.03
N ILE A 211 10.94 -16.23 11.60
CA ILE A 211 11.52 -16.38 12.93
C ILE A 211 12.86 -17.14 12.84
N PRO A 212 13.96 -16.46 12.47
CA PRO A 212 15.28 -17.06 12.53
C PRO A 212 15.74 -17.23 13.98
N VAL A 213 16.13 -18.45 14.31
CA VAL A 213 16.77 -18.82 15.57
C VAL A 213 18.19 -19.25 15.26
N SER A 214 19.17 -18.59 15.88
CA SER A 214 20.58 -18.94 15.71
C SER A 214 21.32 -18.84 17.02
N THR A 215 22.31 -19.71 17.22
CA THR A 215 23.22 -19.64 18.36
C THR A 215 24.65 -19.67 17.87
N GLN A 216 25.57 -19.13 18.66
CA GLN A 216 26.99 -19.25 18.42
C GLN A 216 27.65 -19.67 19.72
N MET A 217 28.09 -20.93 19.78
CA MET A 217 28.60 -21.53 20.99
C MET A 217 30.03 -22.03 20.79
N LYS A 218 30.88 -21.84 21.80
CA LYS A 218 32.20 -22.49 21.84
C LYS A 218 32.06 -23.85 22.54
N VAL A 219 32.41 -24.90 21.83
CA VAL A 219 32.43 -26.29 22.32
C VAL A 219 33.88 -26.69 22.51
N LEU A 220 34.19 -27.28 23.68
CA LEU A 220 35.55 -27.74 24.03
C LEU A 220 36.66 -26.67 23.87
N LYS A 221 36.34 -25.37 24.01
CA LYS A 221 37.25 -24.21 23.85
C LYS A 221 37.89 -24.03 22.46
N HIS A 222 37.90 -25.05 21.62
CA HIS A 222 38.57 -25.07 20.31
C HIS A 222 37.61 -25.05 19.12
N PHE A 223 36.34 -25.44 19.32
CA PHE A 223 35.37 -25.52 18.25
C PHE A 223 34.27 -24.47 18.43
N THR A 224 33.83 -23.86 17.33
CA THR A 224 32.67 -22.95 17.34
C THR A 224 31.56 -23.60 16.54
N LEU A 225 30.43 -23.86 17.20
CA LEU A 225 29.23 -24.40 16.57
C LEU A 225 28.22 -23.26 16.39
N SER A 226 27.69 -23.12 15.18
CA SER A 226 26.72 -22.08 14.84
C SER A 226 25.45 -22.68 14.22
N PRO A 227 24.68 -23.51 14.95
CA PRO A 227 23.43 -24.04 14.42
C PRO A 227 22.42 -22.92 14.23
N SER A 228 21.65 -23.03 13.16
CA SER A 228 20.59 -22.09 12.82
C SER A 228 19.37 -22.84 12.32
N PHE A 229 18.20 -22.28 12.60
CA PHE A 229 16.90 -22.75 12.19
C PHE A 229 16.07 -21.52 11.82
N SER A 230 15.30 -21.57 10.75
CA SER A 230 14.40 -20.48 10.36
C SER A 230 13.03 -21.09 10.10
N TYR A 231 12.02 -20.53 10.77
CA TYR A 231 10.62 -20.83 10.54
C TYR A 231 10.01 -19.70 9.74
N LYS A 232 9.44 -20.01 8.58
CA LYS A 232 8.76 -19.05 7.71
C LYS A 232 7.32 -19.49 7.48
N GLU A 233 6.42 -18.53 7.60
CA GLU A 233 4.99 -18.73 7.44
C GLU A 233 4.40 -17.63 6.55
N TYR A 234 3.46 -18.02 5.69
CA TYR A 234 2.79 -17.15 4.75
C TYR A 234 1.29 -17.21 5.02
N TRP A 235 0.68 -16.06 5.24
CA TRP A 235 -0.76 -15.91 5.38
C TRP A 235 -1.30 -15.25 4.12
N HIS A 236 -2.11 -16.00 3.39
CA HIS A 236 -2.89 -15.53 2.27
C HIS A 236 -4.36 -15.83 2.61
N PRO A 237 -5.18 -14.79 2.81
CA PRO A 237 -6.57 -14.94 3.27
C PRO A 237 -7.53 -15.28 2.12
N VAL A 238 -7.05 -15.21 0.88
CA VAL A 238 -7.79 -15.56 -0.33
C VAL A 238 -6.94 -16.57 -1.05
N SER A 239 -7.47 -17.78 -1.20
CA SER A 239 -6.95 -18.79 -2.13
C SER A 239 -8.02 -19.09 -3.18
N TYR A 240 -7.61 -19.24 -4.44
CA TYR A 240 -8.51 -19.57 -5.54
C TYR A 240 -8.37 -21.03 -5.91
N ASP A 241 -9.45 -21.78 -5.81
CA ASP A 241 -9.54 -23.17 -6.25
C ASP A 241 -10.33 -23.24 -7.56
N TYR A 242 -9.75 -23.89 -8.58
CA TYR A 242 -10.33 -23.99 -9.91
C TYR A 242 -10.82 -25.42 -10.16
N THR A 243 -12.14 -25.60 -10.33
CA THR A 243 -12.75 -26.89 -10.66
C THR A 243 -13.44 -26.82 -12.01
N TYR A 244 -13.00 -27.62 -12.98
CA TYR A 244 -13.67 -27.68 -14.29
C TYR A 244 -14.96 -28.49 -14.21
N ILE A 245 -16.07 -27.91 -14.70
CA ILE A 245 -17.39 -28.54 -14.73
C ILE A 245 -17.73 -28.89 -16.20
N GLU A 246 -17.68 -30.18 -16.52
CA GLU A 246 -17.90 -30.69 -17.88
C GLU A 246 -19.32 -30.40 -18.41
N SER A 247 -20.33 -30.33 -17.53
CA SER A 247 -21.72 -30.05 -17.94
C SER A 247 -21.96 -28.62 -18.40
N GLU A 248 -21.13 -27.67 -17.96
CA GLU A 248 -21.27 -26.25 -18.29
C GLU A 248 -20.13 -25.75 -19.19
N ASN A 249 -19.17 -26.62 -19.53
CA ASN A 249 -17.93 -26.28 -20.25
C ASN A 249 -17.21 -25.05 -19.66
N ALA A 250 -17.27 -24.89 -18.34
CA ALA A 250 -16.79 -23.72 -17.61
C ALA A 250 -16.03 -24.13 -16.34
N VAL A 251 -15.18 -23.25 -15.84
CA VAL A 251 -14.40 -23.45 -14.61
C VAL A 251 -15.11 -22.77 -13.46
N LEU A 252 -15.44 -23.51 -12.42
CA LEU A 252 -15.86 -22.95 -11.14
C LEU A 252 -14.61 -22.43 -10.41
N VAL A 253 -14.59 -21.13 -10.12
CA VAL A 253 -13.57 -20.52 -9.27
C VAL A 253 -14.18 -20.37 -7.89
N ASP A 254 -13.74 -21.21 -6.96
CA ASP A 254 -14.12 -21.09 -5.56
C ASP A 254 -13.06 -20.31 -4.79
N THR A 255 -13.49 -19.50 -3.82
CA THR A 255 -12.59 -18.75 -2.94
C THR A 255 -12.65 -19.37 -1.55
N THR A 256 -11.55 -19.97 -1.09
CA THR A 256 -11.43 -20.56 0.26
C THR A 256 -10.77 -19.63 1.25
#